data_AF-A0A8J7X0T7-F1
#
_entry.id   AF-A0A8J7X0T7-F1
#
_cell.length_a   1.000
_cell.length_b   1.000
_cell.length_c   1.000
_cell.angle_alpha   90.00
_cell.angle_beta   90.00
_cell.angle_gamma   90.00
#
_symmetry.space_group_name_H-M   'P 1'
#
loop_
_entity.id
_entity.type
_entity.pdbx_description
1 polymer ?
#
loop_
_entity_poly.entity_id
_entity_poly.type
_entity_poly.pdbx_seq_one_letter_code
_entity_poly.pdbx_strand_id
1 'polypeptide(L)' 'MNAEQARQLAENYVAGNPNVKVGQIEEQQGTYTATIVTQDGSLVEKLLIDKESGWMKREY' A
#
# COMPACT_ATOMS: atom_id res chain seq x y z
N MET A 1 12.17 2.33 -7.43
CA MET A 1 11.67 1.51 -6.31
C MET A 1 11.27 0.12 -6.83
N ASN A 2 11.42 -0.93 -6.02
CA ASN A 2 10.93 -2.30 -6.33
C ASN A 2 9.70 -2.67 -5.47
N ALA A 3 9.09 -3.83 -5.74
CA ALA A 3 7.87 -4.26 -5.05
C ALA A 3 8.05 -4.49 -3.53
N GLU A 4 9.24 -4.92 -3.10
CA GLU A 4 9.53 -5.14 -1.67
C GLU A 4 9.64 -3.81 -0.91
N GLN A 5 10.30 -2.81 -1.51
CA GLN A 5 10.34 -1.44 -0.97
C GLN A 5 8.94 -0.82 -0.91
N ALA A 6 8.12 -1.03 -1.95
CA ALA A 6 6.73 -0.57 -1.96
C ALA A 6 5.92 -1.22 -0.83
N ARG A 7 6.13 -2.52 -0.55
CA ARG A 7 5.51 -3.19 0.59
C ARG A 7 5.92 -2.58 1.92
N GLN A 8 7.21 -2.35 2.13
CA GLN A 8 7.70 -1.74 3.38
C GLN A 8 7.11 -0.34 3.60
N LEU A 9 6.98 0.47 2.55
CA LEU A 9 6.31 1.77 2.64
C LEU A 9 4.84 1.64 3.04
N ALA A 10 4.10 0.72 2.42
CA ALA A 10 2.71 0.44 2.77
C ALA A 10 2.57 -0.07 4.21
N GLU A 11 3.48 -0.95 4.66
CA GLU A 11 3.50 -1.48 6.02
C GLU A 11 3.75 -0.38 7.05
N ASN A 12 4.72 0.50 6.79
CA ASN A 12 4.98 1.67 7.62
C ASN A 12 3.78 2.62 7.67
N TYR A 13 3.07 2.79 6.55
CA TYR A 13 1.86 3.62 6.50
C TYR A 13 0.74 3.07 7.41
N VAL A 14 0.56 1.74 7.45
CA VAL A 14 -0.49 1.11 8.29
C VAL A 14 -0.04 0.75 9.71
N ALA A 15 1.25 0.84 10.03
CA ALA A 15 1.80 0.43 11.33
C ALA A 15 1.14 1.11 12.54
N GLY A 16 0.56 2.30 12.35
CA GLY A 16 -0.19 3.02 13.39
C GLY A 16 -1.60 2.50 13.65
N ASN A 17 -2.12 1.57 12.86
CA ASN A 17 -3.48 1.05 12.98
C ASN A 17 -3.48 -0.49 13.04
N PRO A 18 -3.65 -1.09 14.24
CA PRO A 18 -3.61 -2.54 14.42
C PRO A 18 -4.79 -3.28 13.77
N ASN A 19 -5.84 -2.57 13.33
CA ASN A 19 -7.03 -3.19 12.73
C ASN A 19 -6.89 -3.45 11.23
N VAL A 20 -5.80 -2.98 10.61
CA VAL A 20 -5.56 -3.11 9.18
C VAL A 20 -4.17 -3.67 8.90
N LYS A 21 -3.99 -4.19 7.68
CA LYS A 21 -2.73 -4.71 7.16
C LYS A 21 -2.63 -4.45 5.66
N VAL A 22 -1.42 -4.55 5.15
CA VAL A 22 -1.17 -4.54 3.71
C VAL A 22 -1.60 -5.89 3.12
N GLY A 23 -2.40 -5.83 2.07
CA GLY A 23 -2.82 -6.97 1.28
C GLY A 23 -1.92 -7.19 0.06
N GLN A 24 -2.57 -7.14 -1.10
CA GLN A 24 -1.93 -7.31 -2.40
C GLN A 24 -1.19 -6.04 -2.81
N ILE A 25 -0.08 -6.22 -3.52
CA ILE A 25 0.62 -5.13 -4.19
C ILE A 25 0.62 -5.43 -5.67
N GLU A 26 0.10 -4.48 -6.43
CA GLU A 26 0.03 -4.54 -7.88
C GLU A 26 0.99 -3.52 -8.48
N GLU A 27 1.72 -3.94 -9.50
CA GLU A 27 2.61 -3.05 -10.22
C GLU A 27 1.85 -2.38 -11.37
N GLN A 28 1.92 -1.06 -11.42
CA GLN A 28 1.38 -0.25 -12.50
C GLN A 28 2.50 0.57 -13.16
N GLN A 29 2.17 1.25 -14.27
CA GLN A 29 3.15 2.10 -14.95
C GLN A 29 3.43 3.34 -14.10
N GLY A 30 4.66 3.43 -13.55
CA GLY A 30 5.10 4.54 -12.70
C GLY A 30 4.70 4.44 -11.21
N THR A 31 3.78 3.55 -10.84
CA THR A 31 3.30 3.40 -9.45
C THR A 31 3.16 1.94 -9.01
N TYR A 32 3.11 1.71 -7.71
CA TYR A 32 2.57 0.49 -7.11
C TYR A 32 1.25 0.79 -6.42
N THR A 33 0.30 -0.13 -6.50
CA THR A 33 -0.98 -0.06 -5.80
C THR A 33 -1.01 -1.12 -4.71
N ALA A 34 -0.99 -0.70 -3.44
CA ALA A 34 -1.13 -1.58 -2.31
C ALA A 34 -2.59 -1.58 -1.83
N THR A 35 -3.22 -2.74 -1.70
CA THR A 35 -4.52 -2.83 -1.03
C THR A 35 -4.31 -2.81 0.48
N ILE A 36 -5.09 -2.00 1.18
CA ILE A 36 -5.16 -2.02 2.63
C ILE A 36 -6.44 -2.75 3.00
N VAL A 37 -6.29 -3.80 3.79
CA VAL A 37 -7.40 -4.66 4.20
C VAL A 37 -7.48 -4.69 5.72
N THR A 38 -8.68 -4.96 6.25
CA THR A 38 -8.86 -5.26 7.66
C THR A 38 -8.18 -6.59 8.03
N GLN A 39 -8.07 -6.89 9.33
CA GLN A 39 -7.47 -8.14 9.79
C GLN A 39 -8.16 -9.40 9.21
N ASP A 40 -9.48 -9.34 9.05
CA ASP A 40 -10.34 -10.37 8.44
C ASP A 40 -10.35 -10.35 6.91
N GLY A 41 -9.70 -9.37 6.27
CA GLY A 41 -9.45 -9.35 4.83
C GLY A 41 -10.42 -8.49 4.01
N SER A 42 -11.32 -7.74 4.64
CA SER A 42 -12.19 -6.79 3.95
C SER A 42 -11.37 -5.61 3.40
N LEU A 43 -11.60 -5.23 2.15
CA LEU A 43 -10.93 -4.08 1.54
C LEU A 43 -11.34 -2.77 2.22
N VAL A 44 -10.35 -2.00 2.68
CA VAL A 44 -10.55 -0.69 3.31
C VAL A 44 -10.28 0.41 2.29
N GLU A 45 -9.09 0.39 1.70
CA GLU A 45 -8.67 1.39 0.72
C GLU A 45 -7.55 0.85 -0.17
N LYS A 46 -7.24 1.61 -1.23
CA LYS A 46 -6.08 1.38 -2.07
C LYS A 46 -5.09 2.53 -1.89
N LEU A 47 -3.82 2.18 -1.76
CA LEU A 47 -2.72 3.12 -1.58
C LEU A 47 -1.85 3.10 -2.83
N LEU A 48 -1.79 4.22 -3.53
CA LEU A 48 -0.88 4.43 -4.65
C LEU A 48 0.46 4.93 -4.13
N ILE A 49 1.54 4.30 -4.60
CA ILE A 49 2.91 4.58 -4.22
C ILE A 49 3.71 4.89 -5.48
N ASP A 50 4.22 6.11 -5.57
CA ASP A 50 5.02 6.57 -6.71
C ASP A 50 6.41 5.90 -6.73
N LYS A 51 6.79 5.30 -7.86
CA LYS A 51 8.03 4.49 -7.97
C LYS A 51 9.32 5.31 -7.91
N GLU A 52 9.24 6.60 -8.21
CA GLU A 52 10.40 7.49 -8.27
C GLU A 52 10.64 8.17 -6.92
N SER A 53 9.58 8.69 -6.31
CA SER A 53 9.64 9.51 -5.10
C SER A 53 9.26 8.78 -3.81
N GLY A 54 8.55 7.65 -3.90
CA GLY A 54 7.94 6.99 -2.74
C GLY A 54 6.76 7.76 -2.16
N TRP A 55 6.28 8.80 -2.85
CA TRP A 55 5.10 9.55 -2.43
C TRP A 55 3.87 8.65 -2.44
N MET A 56 3.05 8.77 -1.39
CA MET A 56 1.88 7.93 -1.17
C MET A 56 0.61 8.78 -1.22
N LYS A 57 -0.41 8.28 -1.92
CA LYS A 57 -1.76 8.85 -1.90
C LYS A 57 -2.81 7.75 -1.86
N ARG A 58 -3.95 8.04 -1.23
CA ARG A 58 -5.10 7.16 -1.25
C ARG A 58 -5.82 7.27 -2.60
N GLU A 59 -6.19 6.13 -3.15
CA GLU A 59 -7.08 6.02 -4.32
C GLU A 59 -8.51 5.81 -3.80
N TYR A 60 -9.41 6.69 -4.22
CA TYR A 60 -10.84 6.69 -3.86
C TYR A 60 -11.68 6.05 -4.97
#